data_AF-A0A6M5Y9F4-F1
#
_entry.id   AF-A0A6M5Y9F4-F1
#
_cell.length_a   1.000
_cell.length_b   1.000
_cell.length_c   1.000
_cell.angle_alpha   90.00
_cell.angle_beta   90.00
_cell.angle_gamma   90.00
#
_symmetry.space_group_name_H-M   'P 1'
#
loop_
_entity.id
_entity.type
_entity.pdbx_description
1 polymer ?
#
loop_
_entity_poly.entity_id
_entity_poly.type
_entity_poly.pdbx_seq_one_letter_code
_entity_poly.pdbx_strand_id
1 'polypeptide(L)'
;MKLQEVIANGRTIHLKDLAFDAVLAGEIQTRLITLGCLDAPADGDFGPVSKLALRLYARQIGIQLDETIEVLLAQSLLDFSADTFMPLTLGNDFASRIIRYMQLRNFWVAKLPGFLNIVYVEGANEDGMPNADEFNKFNDRRIVIEIADNKPTIRMNVLATTEPGRFFTDKPENLLGAARIAFGQYKSWRVGLHKAQTPSAHKALVQVANVSVHRDLNKDGKRTGDKIDVGSGFGINQHSGFNADPNNIGRASAGCLVSRSTKDHEQFMKLVETDRRFSEASQGYKFISTIIAGDDLKNKIG
;
A
#
# COMPACT_ATOMS: atom_id res chain seq x y z
N MET A 1 -21.43 13.10 -18.39
CA MET A 1 -22.59 13.36 -17.51
C MET A 1 -22.11 13.40 -16.07
N LYS A 2 -22.85 14.00 -15.13
CA LYS A 2 -22.56 13.89 -13.68
C LYS A 2 -23.57 13.02 -12.95
N LEU A 3 -23.18 12.46 -11.80
CA LEU A 3 -24.06 11.66 -10.93
C LEU A 3 -25.35 12.44 -10.58
N GLN A 4 -25.25 13.74 -10.29
CA GLN A 4 -26.42 14.57 -10.00
C GLN A 4 -27.43 14.62 -11.16
N GLU A 5 -26.95 14.63 -12.41
CA GLU A 5 -27.80 14.63 -13.61
C GLU A 5 -28.46 13.26 -13.83
N VAL A 6 -27.75 12.18 -13.49
CA VAL A 6 -28.29 10.80 -13.53
C VAL A 6 -29.47 10.69 -12.57
N ILE A 7 -29.29 11.17 -11.34
CA ILE A 7 -30.29 11.15 -10.28
C ILE A 7 -31.49 12.03 -10.67
N ALA A 8 -31.26 13.30 -11.04
CA ALA A 8 -32.33 14.24 -11.35
C ALA A 8 -33.22 13.79 -12.51
N ASN A 9 -32.66 13.06 -13.48
CA ASN A 9 -33.37 12.58 -14.65
C ASN A 9 -33.86 11.13 -14.52
N GLY A 10 -33.66 10.48 -13.36
CA GLY A 10 -34.06 9.08 -13.15
C GLY A 10 -33.38 8.10 -14.11
N ARG A 11 -32.14 8.38 -14.55
CA ARG A 11 -31.45 7.57 -15.56
C ARG A 11 -30.82 6.33 -14.93
N THR A 12 -30.84 5.24 -15.71
CA THR A 12 -30.05 4.04 -15.45
C THR A 12 -28.84 4.03 -16.38
N ILE A 13 -27.66 3.75 -15.85
CA ILE A 13 -26.40 3.72 -16.62
C ILE A 13 -25.92 2.29 -16.76
N HIS A 14 -25.64 1.79 -17.96
CA HIS A 14 -24.96 0.51 -18.09
C HIS A 14 -23.45 0.67 -17.79
N LEU A 15 -22.86 -0.30 -17.08
CA LEU A 15 -21.43 -0.29 -16.74
C LEU A 15 -20.52 -0.24 -17.97
N LYS A 16 -20.98 -0.76 -19.12
CA LYS A 16 -20.25 -0.69 -20.39
C LYS A 16 -20.17 0.73 -20.94
N ASP A 17 -21.16 1.57 -20.64
CA ASP A 17 -21.25 2.94 -21.15
C ASP A 17 -20.27 3.88 -20.43
N LEU A 18 -19.82 3.51 -19.22
CA LEU A 18 -18.78 4.25 -18.48
C LEU A 18 -17.45 4.32 -19.24
N ALA A 19 -17.17 3.38 -20.15
CA ALA A 19 -15.99 3.44 -21.01
C ALA A 19 -16.05 4.62 -22.01
N PHE A 20 -17.22 5.21 -22.24
CA PHE A 20 -17.45 6.31 -23.16
C PHE A 20 -17.82 7.64 -22.47
N ASP A 21 -17.89 7.66 -21.13
CA ASP A 21 -18.16 8.86 -20.34
C ASP A 21 -17.11 9.02 -19.23
N ALA A 22 -15.91 9.46 -19.64
CA ALA A 22 -14.78 9.64 -18.75
C ALA A 22 -15.06 10.61 -17.59
N VAL A 23 -15.98 11.57 -17.79
CA VAL A 23 -16.39 12.52 -16.75
C VAL A 23 -17.17 11.80 -15.64
N LEU A 24 -18.19 11.02 -16.02
CA LEU A 24 -18.98 10.25 -15.06
C LEU A 24 -18.13 9.15 -14.40
N ALA A 25 -17.32 8.43 -15.18
CA ALA A 25 -16.41 7.42 -14.68
C ALA A 25 -15.43 8.00 -13.65
N GLY A 26 -14.81 9.15 -13.97
CA GLY A 26 -13.88 9.85 -13.07
C GLY A 26 -14.56 10.35 -11.79
N GLU A 27 -15.81 10.82 -11.89
CA GLU A 27 -16.59 11.21 -10.71
C GLU A 27 -16.87 10.00 -9.81
N ILE A 28 -17.37 8.88 -10.36
CA ILE A 28 -17.61 7.65 -9.60
C ILE A 28 -16.32 7.14 -8.94
N GLN A 29 -15.21 7.10 -9.68
CA GLN A 29 -13.90 6.73 -9.13
C GLN A 29 -13.50 7.65 -7.99
N THR A 30 -13.66 8.96 -8.13
CA THR A 30 -13.34 9.94 -7.08
C THR A 30 -14.15 9.69 -5.81
N ARG A 31 -15.45 9.37 -5.95
CA ARG A 31 -16.31 8.98 -4.83
C ARG A 31 -15.80 7.69 -4.18
N LEU A 32 -15.57 6.63 -4.96
CA LEU A 32 -15.04 5.37 -4.43
C LEU A 32 -13.68 5.52 -3.75
N ILE A 33 -12.81 6.40 -4.26
CA ILE A 33 -11.51 6.71 -3.63
C ILE A 33 -11.72 7.35 -2.26
N THR A 34 -12.57 8.37 -2.20
CA THR A 34 -12.92 9.08 -0.95
C THR A 34 -13.48 8.12 0.10
N LEU A 35 -14.24 7.12 -0.32
CA LEU A 35 -14.85 6.11 0.56
C LEU A 35 -13.90 4.98 0.97
N GLY A 36 -12.64 4.97 0.50
CA GLY A 36 -11.68 3.90 0.78
C GLY A 36 -11.92 2.61 -0.02
N CYS A 37 -12.73 2.69 -1.07
CA CYS A 37 -13.11 1.56 -1.92
C CYS A 37 -12.21 1.38 -3.15
N LEU A 38 -11.57 2.45 -3.63
CA LEU A 38 -10.71 2.43 -4.80
C LEU A 38 -9.44 3.20 -4.51
N ASP A 39 -8.30 2.71 -4.97
CA ASP A 39 -7.04 3.43 -4.89
C ASP A 39 -6.92 4.51 -5.98
N ALA A 40 -6.34 5.66 -5.63
CA ALA A 40 -6.11 6.78 -6.54
C ALA A 40 -5.12 6.44 -7.68
N PRO A 41 -5.10 7.22 -8.79
CA PRO A 41 -5.99 8.35 -9.11
C PRO A 41 -7.31 7.92 -9.74
N ALA A 42 -8.28 8.85 -9.79
CA ALA A 42 -9.39 8.77 -10.73
C ALA A 42 -8.88 9.19 -12.12
N ASP A 43 -8.85 8.25 -13.05
CA ASP A 43 -8.31 8.45 -14.41
C ASP A 43 -9.40 8.53 -15.48
N GLY A 44 -10.67 8.35 -15.10
CA GLY A 44 -11.79 8.28 -16.03
C GLY A 44 -11.87 6.96 -16.80
N ASP A 45 -10.92 6.04 -16.58
CA ASP A 45 -10.88 4.74 -17.25
C ASP A 45 -11.49 3.67 -16.34
N PHE A 46 -12.74 3.29 -16.61
CA PHE A 46 -13.51 2.42 -15.73
C PHE A 46 -13.17 0.93 -15.91
N GLY A 47 -11.91 0.59 -15.64
CA GLY A 47 -11.35 -0.74 -15.81
C GLY A 47 -11.80 -1.78 -14.77
N PRO A 48 -11.22 -3.00 -14.81
CA PRO A 48 -11.61 -4.11 -13.94
C PRO A 48 -11.57 -3.80 -12.44
N VAL A 49 -10.58 -3.02 -11.98
CA VAL A 49 -10.46 -2.66 -10.56
C VAL A 49 -11.57 -1.69 -10.14
N SER A 50 -11.91 -0.70 -10.97
CA SER A 50 -13.04 0.22 -10.75
C SER A 50 -14.37 -0.54 -10.69
N LYS A 51 -14.58 -1.48 -11.61
CA LYS A 51 -15.77 -2.36 -11.63
C LYS A 51 -15.87 -3.23 -10.39
N LEU A 52 -14.76 -3.84 -9.97
CA LEU A 52 -14.69 -4.60 -8.72
C LEU A 52 -15.04 -3.72 -7.52
N ALA A 53 -14.39 -2.56 -7.38
CA ALA A 53 -14.61 -1.64 -6.27
C ALA A 53 -16.08 -1.21 -6.18
N LEU A 54 -16.70 -0.82 -7.31
CA LEU A 54 -18.10 -0.43 -7.34
C LEU A 54 -19.04 -1.57 -6.95
N ARG A 55 -18.80 -2.79 -7.46
CA ARG A 55 -19.59 -3.98 -7.10
C ARG A 55 -19.50 -4.31 -5.61
N LEU A 56 -18.29 -4.23 -5.05
CA LEU A 56 -18.08 -4.50 -3.63
C LEU A 56 -18.70 -3.40 -2.76
N TYR A 57 -18.54 -2.15 -3.15
CA TYR A 57 -19.22 -1.02 -2.51
C TYR A 57 -20.74 -1.22 -2.50
N ALA A 58 -21.36 -1.50 -3.65
CA ALA A 58 -22.80 -1.75 -3.77
C ALA A 58 -23.24 -2.88 -2.82
N ARG A 59 -22.48 -3.98 -2.76
CA ARG A 59 -22.76 -5.09 -1.83
C ARG A 59 -22.71 -4.66 -0.37
N GLN A 60 -21.78 -3.79 0.04
CA GLN A 60 -21.69 -3.33 1.43
C GLN A 60 -22.92 -2.51 1.86
N ILE A 61 -23.60 -1.87 0.92
CA ILE A 61 -24.84 -1.13 1.18
C ILE A 61 -26.11 -1.92 0.85
N GLY A 62 -25.98 -3.24 0.64
CA GLY A 62 -27.12 -4.13 0.37
C GLY A 62 -27.69 -4.06 -1.04
N ILE A 63 -26.98 -3.42 -1.99
CA ILE A 63 -27.40 -3.33 -3.39
C ILE A 63 -26.67 -4.39 -4.20
N GLN A 64 -27.43 -5.21 -4.93
CA GLN A 64 -26.86 -6.10 -5.95
C GLN A 64 -26.59 -5.29 -7.22
N LEU A 65 -25.32 -5.18 -7.59
CA LEU A 65 -24.92 -4.57 -8.86
C LEU A 65 -24.69 -5.66 -9.90
N ASP A 66 -25.60 -5.74 -10.87
CA ASP A 66 -25.46 -6.59 -12.06
C ASP A 66 -24.73 -5.79 -13.16
N GLU A 67 -25.46 -5.24 -14.14
CA GLU A 67 -24.88 -4.53 -15.28
C GLU A 67 -25.14 -3.02 -15.29
N THR A 68 -25.96 -2.53 -14.36
CA THR A 68 -26.47 -1.15 -14.39
C THR A 68 -26.36 -0.44 -13.06
N ILE A 69 -25.94 0.82 -13.10
CA ILE A 69 -26.03 1.74 -11.97
C ILE A 69 -27.41 2.39 -12.01
N GLU A 70 -28.26 2.00 -11.07
CA GLU A 70 -29.56 2.62 -10.83
C GLU A 70 -29.45 3.87 -9.96
N VAL A 71 -30.52 4.66 -9.94
CA VAL A 71 -30.60 5.94 -9.20
C VAL A 71 -30.22 5.78 -7.73
N LEU A 72 -30.65 4.70 -7.07
CA LEU A 72 -30.34 4.47 -5.66
C LEU A 72 -28.84 4.28 -5.41
N LEU A 73 -28.17 3.51 -6.28
CA LEU A 73 -26.71 3.33 -6.19
C LEU A 73 -25.98 4.64 -6.50
N ALA A 74 -26.41 5.37 -7.53
CA ALA A 74 -25.84 6.67 -7.88
C ALA A 74 -25.97 7.70 -6.75
N GLN A 75 -27.14 7.77 -6.11
CA GLN A 75 -27.40 8.64 -4.95
C GLN A 75 -26.50 8.27 -3.77
N SER A 76 -26.38 6.98 -3.46
CA SER A 76 -25.54 6.53 -2.33
C SER A 76 -24.08 6.99 -2.45
N LEU A 77 -23.52 7.04 -3.67
CA LEU A 77 -22.13 7.49 -3.90
C LEU A 77 -21.94 8.95 -3.49
N LEU A 78 -22.98 9.78 -3.55
CA LEU A 78 -22.95 11.18 -3.13
C LEU A 78 -23.26 11.35 -1.64
N ASP A 79 -24.15 10.54 -1.09
CA ASP A 79 -24.62 10.64 0.30
C ASP A 79 -23.57 10.19 1.32
N PHE A 80 -22.82 9.13 0.98
CA PHE A 80 -21.80 8.61 1.88
C PHE A 80 -20.55 9.48 1.90
N SER A 81 -19.90 9.49 3.07
CA SER A 81 -18.59 10.09 3.33
C SER A 81 -17.62 9.03 3.86
N ALA A 82 -16.34 9.39 3.97
CA ALA A 82 -15.33 8.50 4.56
C ALA A 82 -15.68 8.06 6.01
N ASP A 83 -16.44 8.88 6.74
CA ASP A 83 -16.82 8.62 8.13
C ASP A 83 -18.16 7.90 8.27
N THR A 84 -19.04 8.00 7.25
CA THR A 84 -20.36 7.36 7.29
C THR A 84 -20.40 6.03 6.55
N PHE A 85 -19.50 5.81 5.58
CA PHE A 85 -19.35 4.52 4.92
C PHE A 85 -18.29 3.66 5.61
N MET A 86 -18.69 2.49 6.09
CA MET A 86 -17.83 1.55 6.82
C MET A 86 -16.97 2.29 7.88
N PRO A 87 -17.61 2.92 8.88
CA PRO A 87 -16.90 3.70 9.91
C PRO A 87 -15.93 2.80 10.67
N LEU A 88 -14.65 3.18 10.69
CA LEU A 88 -13.61 2.35 11.31
C LEU A 88 -13.74 2.34 12.83
N THR A 89 -13.70 1.14 13.42
CA THR A 89 -13.64 0.96 14.87
C THR A 89 -12.19 0.76 15.30
N LEU A 90 -11.59 1.81 15.86
CA LEU A 90 -10.15 1.86 16.17
C LEU A 90 -9.90 1.74 17.68
N GLY A 91 -9.26 0.66 18.11
CA GLY A 91 -8.79 0.44 19.48
C GLY A 91 -7.38 0.95 19.74
N ASN A 92 -6.75 0.49 20.83
CA ASN A 92 -5.36 0.85 21.17
C ASN A 92 -4.33 -0.19 20.71
N ASP A 93 -4.78 -1.24 20.01
CA ASP A 93 -3.91 -2.23 19.41
C ASP A 93 -3.05 -1.62 18.28
N PHE A 94 -1.99 -2.34 17.90
CA PHE A 94 -1.02 -1.86 16.92
C PHE A 94 -1.66 -1.58 15.54
N ALA A 95 -2.61 -2.40 15.09
CA ALA A 95 -3.29 -2.21 13.81
C ALA A 95 -4.07 -0.90 13.82
N SER A 96 -4.83 -0.67 14.89
CA SER A 96 -5.60 0.56 15.08
C SER A 96 -4.71 1.80 15.17
N ARG A 97 -3.56 1.73 15.87
CA ARG A 97 -2.59 2.83 15.94
C ARG A 97 -2.01 3.17 14.56
N ILE A 98 -1.67 2.16 13.75
CA ILE A 98 -1.20 2.36 12.37
C ILE A 98 -2.27 3.06 11.53
N ILE A 99 -3.51 2.59 11.57
CA ILE A 99 -4.59 3.18 10.77
C ILE A 99 -4.89 4.62 11.20
N ARG A 100 -4.90 4.93 12.52
CA ARG A 100 -5.02 6.32 13.00
C ARG A 100 -3.89 7.20 12.46
N TYR A 101 -2.66 6.70 12.47
CA TYR A 101 -1.52 7.43 11.92
C TYR A 101 -1.67 7.67 10.41
N MET A 102 -2.11 6.65 9.66
CA MET A 102 -2.39 6.80 8.24
C MET A 102 -3.45 7.88 7.98
N GLN A 103 -4.55 7.88 8.74
CA GLN A 103 -5.57 8.93 8.66
C GLN A 103 -5.01 10.31 8.99
N LEU A 104 -4.23 10.45 10.08
CA LEU A 104 -3.57 11.70 10.46
C LEU A 104 -2.67 12.25 9.35
N ARG A 105 -2.02 11.36 8.59
CA ARG A 105 -1.12 11.71 7.47
C ARG A 105 -1.84 11.84 6.13
N ASN A 106 -3.17 11.72 6.09
CA ASN A 106 -3.98 11.65 4.87
C ASN A 106 -3.53 10.55 3.90
N PHE A 107 -2.99 9.45 4.43
CA PHE A 107 -2.71 8.25 3.65
C PHE A 107 -4.00 7.48 3.42
N TRP A 108 -4.13 6.92 2.22
CA TRP A 108 -5.31 6.16 1.84
C TRP A 108 -5.34 4.81 2.56
N VAL A 109 -6.52 4.41 3.02
CA VAL A 109 -6.78 3.14 3.70
C VAL A 109 -7.81 2.37 2.89
N ALA A 110 -7.43 1.18 2.42
CA ALA A 110 -8.36 0.26 1.78
C ALA A 110 -9.33 -0.30 2.82
N LYS A 111 -10.64 -0.09 2.62
CA LYS A 111 -11.69 -0.51 3.56
C LYS A 111 -12.48 -1.74 3.12
N LEU A 112 -12.54 -2.03 1.82
CA LEU A 112 -13.37 -3.12 1.31
C LEU A 112 -12.83 -4.50 1.74
N PRO A 113 -13.71 -5.47 2.03
CA PRO A 113 -13.28 -6.82 2.42
C PRO A 113 -12.42 -7.50 1.35
N GLY A 114 -11.32 -8.13 1.78
CA GLY A 114 -10.33 -8.76 0.90
C GLY A 114 -9.37 -7.78 0.22
N PHE A 115 -9.38 -6.48 0.57
CA PHE A 115 -8.36 -5.53 0.15
C PHE A 115 -7.33 -5.37 1.28
N LEU A 116 -6.05 -5.45 0.92
CA LEU A 116 -4.95 -5.39 1.87
C LEU A 116 -4.35 -3.99 1.95
N ASN A 117 -3.87 -3.63 3.14
CA ASN A 117 -3.02 -2.48 3.42
C ASN A 117 -1.64 -3.00 3.82
N ILE A 118 -0.62 -2.73 3.00
CA ILE A 118 0.77 -3.12 3.28
C ILE A 118 1.46 -1.93 3.95
N VAL A 119 2.03 -2.15 5.13
CA VAL A 119 2.69 -1.11 5.93
C VAL A 119 4.04 -1.60 6.42
N TYR A 120 5.05 -0.76 6.34
CA TYR A 120 6.32 -0.94 7.01
C TYR A 120 6.47 0.10 8.11
N VAL A 121 6.85 -0.36 9.29
CA VAL A 121 7.14 0.49 10.44
C VAL A 121 8.62 0.35 10.76
N GLU A 122 9.39 1.39 10.44
CA GLU A 122 10.83 1.45 10.67
C GLU A 122 11.13 1.62 12.16
N GLY A 123 12.14 0.90 12.68
CA GLY A 123 12.57 0.99 14.07
C GLY A 123 11.49 0.57 15.08
N ALA A 124 10.75 -0.51 14.83
CA ALA A 124 9.65 -0.95 15.70
C ALA A 124 9.72 -2.44 16.09
N ASN A 125 9.33 -2.70 17.34
CA ASN A 125 9.13 -4.04 17.88
C ASN A 125 7.81 -4.65 17.38
N GLU A 126 7.61 -5.94 17.66
CA GLU A 126 6.41 -6.67 17.24
C GLU A 126 5.11 -6.10 17.82
N ASP A 127 5.16 -5.49 19.00
CA ASP A 127 4.04 -4.79 19.66
C ASP A 127 3.81 -3.36 19.13
N GLY A 128 4.66 -2.88 18.21
CA GLY A 128 4.57 -1.53 17.64
C GLY A 128 5.16 -0.43 18.53
N MET A 129 5.92 -0.78 19.56
CA MET A 129 6.76 0.18 20.28
C MET A 129 8.08 0.40 19.53
N PRO A 130 8.63 1.62 19.54
CA PRO A 130 9.90 1.88 18.88
C PRO A 130 11.04 1.14 19.58
N ASN A 131 12.03 0.74 18.80
CA ASN A 131 13.30 0.21 19.28
C ASN A 131 14.43 1.21 18.97
N ALA A 132 15.68 0.78 19.17
CA ALA A 132 16.86 1.64 19.03
C ALA A 132 17.19 2.02 17.57
N ASP A 133 16.47 1.46 16.60
CA ASP A 133 16.68 1.66 15.16
C ASP A 133 18.15 1.50 14.73
N GLU A 134 18.81 0.46 15.24
CA GLU A 134 20.24 0.25 15.00
C GLU A 134 20.57 -0.01 13.52
N PHE A 135 21.51 0.78 13.01
CA PHE A 135 22.01 0.64 11.64
C PHE A 135 22.47 -0.79 11.30
N ASN A 136 22.13 -1.24 10.09
CA ASN A 136 22.47 -2.54 9.53
C ASN A 136 21.83 -3.74 10.27
N LYS A 137 20.72 -3.56 10.98
CA LYS A 137 19.93 -4.65 11.58
C LYS A 137 18.55 -4.76 10.96
N PHE A 138 17.99 -5.97 10.98
CA PHE A 138 16.57 -6.17 10.78
C PHE A 138 15.85 -5.84 12.09
N ASN A 139 15.27 -4.66 12.15
CA ASN A 139 14.64 -4.03 13.31
C ASN A 139 13.32 -3.33 12.96
N ASP A 140 12.85 -3.51 11.72
CA ASP A 140 11.59 -2.97 11.22
C ASP A 140 10.52 -4.05 11.20
N ARG A 141 9.27 -3.62 11.03
CA ARG A 141 8.13 -4.53 10.85
C ARG A 141 7.54 -4.38 9.46
N ARG A 142 7.38 -5.50 8.75
CA ARG A 142 6.51 -5.61 7.58
C ARG A 142 5.16 -6.15 8.01
N ILE A 143 4.13 -5.36 7.76
CA ILE A 143 2.78 -5.59 8.28
C ILE A 143 1.79 -5.62 7.12
N VAL A 144 0.84 -6.55 7.18
CA VAL A 144 -0.31 -6.58 6.29
C VAL A 144 -1.58 -6.48 7.14
N ILE A 145 -2.40 -5.47 6.86
CA ILE A 145 -3.64 -5.18 7.58
C ILE A 145 -4.82 -5.33 6.63
N GLU A 146 -5.87 -5.97 7.11
CA GLU A 146 -7.19 -5.99 6.47
C GLU A 146 -8.19 -5.26 7.38
N ILE A 147 -9.20 -4.63 6.80
CA ILE A 147 -10.35 -4.12 7.56
C ILE A 147 -11.43 -5.20 7.55
N ALA A 148 -11.60 -5.88 8.67
CA ALA A 148 -12.61 -6.92 8.87
C ALA A 148 -13.65 -6.41 9.88
N ASP A 149 -14.93 -6.45 9.52
CA ASP A 149 -16.03 -5.93 10.35
C ASP A 149 -15.76 -4.52 10.87
N ASN A 150 -15.30 -3.64 9.96
CA ASN A 150 -14.87 -2.27 10.23
C ASN A 150 -13.70 -2.11 11.22
N LYS A 151 -13.05 -3.19 11.64
CA LYS A 151 -11.89 -3.17 12.54
C LYS A 151 -10.61 -3.55 11.79
N PRO A 152 -9.51 -2.79 11.95
CA PRO A 152 -8.23 -3.20 11.39
C PRO A 152 -7.70 -4.45 12.10
N THR A 153 -7.31 -5.43 11.29
CA THR A 153 -6.77 -6.71 11.75
C THR A 153 -5.44 -6.97 11.07
N ILE A 154 -4.38 -7.15 11.87
CA ILE A 154 -3.08 -7.59 11.36
C ILE A 154 -3.20 -9.05 10.91
N ARG A 155 -2.99 -9.27 9.62
CA ARG A 155 -2.93 -10.60 8.99
C ARG A 155 -1.51 -11.16 8.98
N MET A 156 -0.52 -10.28 9.03
CA MET A 156 0.89 -10.62 9.09
C MET A 156 1.67 -9.48 9.73
N ASN A 157 2.63 -9.82 10.59
CA ASN A 157 3.58 -8.89 11.18
C ASN A 157 4.91 -9.62 11.35
N VAL A 158 5.92 -9.26 10.55
CA VAL A 158 7.20 -10.00 10.52
C VAL A 158 8.40 -9.08 10.54
N LEU A 159 9.54 -9.61 10.99
CA LEU A 159 10.80 -8.89 11.05
C LEU A 159 11.30 -8.56 9.64
N ALA A 160 11.59 -7.29 9.42
CA ALA A 160 11.97 -6.76 8.12
C ALA A 160 13.01 -5.65 8.25
N THR A 161 13.36 -5.07 7.12
CA THR A 161 14.08 -3.81 7.02
C THR A 161 13.56 -3.01 5.83
N THR A 162 13.56 -1.69 5.96
CA THR A 162 13.31 -0.69 4.93
C THR A 162 14.59 0.04 4.53
N GLU A 163 15.70 -0.39 5.13
CA GLU A 163 16.97 0.29 5.19
C GLU A 163 18.03 -0.44 4.34
N PRO A 164 19.03 0.29 3.80
CA PRO A 164 20.17 -0.33 3.16
C PRO A 164 21.07 -1.00 4.20
N GLY A 165 21.70 -2.10 3.81
CA GLY A 165 22.74 -2.71 4.63
C GLY A 165 24.05 -1.92 4.58
N ARG A 166 24.94 -2.20 5.55
CA ARG A 166 26.27 -1.58 5.65
C ARG A 166 27.07 -1.71 4.36
N PHE A 167 26.99 -2.86 3.70
CA PHE A 167 27.71 -3.07 2.43
C PHE A 167 27.36 -2.01 1.38
N PHE A 168 26.07 -1.69 1.22
CA PHE A 168 25.60 -0.72 0.23
C PHE A 168 25.69 0.72 0.71
N THR A 169 25.78 0.95 2.01
CA THR A 169 26.12 2.27 2.57
C THR A 169 27.58 2.60 2.30
N ASP A 170 28.48 1.64 2.53
CA ASP A 170 29.91 1.82 2.30
C ASP A 170 30.26 1.83 0.81
N LYS A 171 29.56 1.02 0.01
CA LYS A 171 29.76 0.83 -1.44
C LYS A 171 28.43 0.99 -2.18
N PRO A 172 27.91 2.23 -2.31
CA PRO A 172 26.62 2.47 -2.93
C PRO A 172 26.65 2.17 -4.41
N GLU A 173 25.53 1.65 -4.94
CA GLU A 173 25.35 1.41 -6.37
C GLU A 173 25.18 2.72 -7.16
N ASN A 174 24.83 3.81 -6.47
CA ASN A 174 24.69 5.13 -7.03
C ASN A 174 25.74 6.07 -6.42
N LEU A 175 26.37 6.91 -7.26
CA LEU A 175 27.39 7.88 -6.83
C LEU A 175 26.86 8.93 -5.84
N LEU A 176 25.54 9.11 -5.77
CA LEU A 176 24.89 10.02 -4.83
C LEU A 176 24.74 9.42 -3.42
N GLY A 177 25.04 8.13 -3.21
CA GLY A 177 24.91 7.47 -1.91
C GLY A 177 23.87 6.34 -1.88
N ALA A 178 23.75 5.70 -0.72
CA ALA A 178 22.80 4.61 -0.53
C ALA A 178 21.36 5.11 -0.59
N ALA A 179 20.45 4.28 -1.12
CA ALA A 179 19.03 4.61 -1.15
C ALA A 179 18.38 4.30 0.20
N ARG A 180 17.77 5.30 0.81
CA ARG A 180 16.89 5.15 1.98
C ARG A 180 15.49 5.61 1.56
N ILE A 181 14.51 4.72 1.51
CA ILE A 181 13.17 5.09 1.04
C ILE A 181 12.61 6.24 1.91
N ALA A 182 12.02 7.25 1.29
CA ALA A 182 11.40 8.34 2.04
C ALA A 182 10.09 7.85 2.66
N PHE A 183 9.81 8.25 3.91
CA PHE A 183 8.55 7.94 4.56
C PHE A 183 7.37 8.51 3.77
N GLY A 184 6.35 7.69 3.53
CA GLY A 184 5.25 8.04 2.63
C GLY A 184 4.43 6.82 2.21
N GLN A 185 3.47 7.06 1.32
CA GLN A 185 2.63 6.01 0.73
C GLN A 185 2.81 6.01 -0.79
N TYR A 186 3.10 4.84 -1.36
CA TYR A 186 3.43 4.70 -2.77
C TYR A 186 2.62 3.60 -3.42
N LYS A 187 1.97 3.91 -4.55
CA LYS A 187 1.37 2.92 -5.46
C LYS A 187 2.41 2.54 -6.51
N SER A 188 3.33 1.63 -6.16
CA SER A 188 4.58 1.48 -6.91
C SER A 188 5.05 0.06 -7.16
N TRP A 189 4.32 -0.97 -6.71
CA TRP A 189 4.78 -2.36 -6.86
C TRP A 189 3.80 -3.28 -7.54
N ARG A 190 4.29 -4.29 -8.27
CA ARG A 190 3.48 -5.38 -8.86
C ARG A 190 4.06 -6.73 -8.48
N VAL A 191 3.25 -7.77 -8.50
CA VAL A 191 3.76 -9.14 -8.39
C VAL A 191 4.69 -9.42 -9.57
N GLY A 192 5.90 -9.90 -9.28
CA GLY A 192 6.93 -10.21 -10.27
C GLY A 192 8.05 -11.06 -9.69
N LEU A 193 9.22 -11.07 -10.33
CA LEU A 193 10.41 -11.79 -9.88
C LEU A 193 11.53 -10.81 -9.51
N HIS A 194 12.00 -10.86 -8.27
CA HIS A 194 13.25 -10.21 -7.88
C HIS A 194 14.44 -10.99 -8.48
N LYS A 195 15.43 -10.28 -9.04
CA LYS A 195 16.63 -10.88 -9.69
C LYS A 195 16.28 -12.02 -10.65
N ALA A 196 15.32 -11.76 -11.54
CA ALA A 196 14.93 -12.69 -12.59
C ALA A 196 16.17 -13.20 -13.38
N GLN A 197 16.12 -14.44 -13.85
CA GLN A 197 17.20 -15.10 -14.59
C GLN A 197 18.49 -15.31 -13.80
N THR A 198 18.45 -15.22 -12.46
CA THR A 198 19.57 -15.58 -11.58
C THR A 198 19.19 -16.76 -10.67
N PRO A 199 20.16 -17.47 -10.06
CA PRO A 199 19.88 -18.52 -9.08
C PRO A 199 19.11 -18.02 -7.84
N SER A 200 19.15 -16.72 -7.56
CA SER A 200 18.41 -16.08 -6.46
C SER A 200 17.04 -15.54 -6.88
N ALA A 201 16.57 -15.86 -8.08
CA ALA A 201 15.27 -15.42 -8.56
C ALA A 201 14.15 -15.94 -7.65
N HIS A 202 13.26 -15.06 -7.21
CA HIS A 202 12.09 -15.44 -6.42
C HIS A 202 10.96 -14.43 -6.59
N LYS A 203 9.74 -14.88 -6.31
CA LYS A 203 8.54 -14.04 -6.37
C LYS A 203 8.66 -12.89 -5.37
N ALA A 204 8.26 -11.70 -5.77
CA ALA A 204 8.38 -10.49 -4.99
C ALA A 204 7.33 -9.46 -5.44
N LEU A 205 7.18 -8.38 -4.67
CA LEU A 205 6.57 -7.16 -5.18
C LEU A 205 7.66 -6.29 -5.80
N VAL A 206 7.71 -6.21 -7.13
CA VAL A 206 8.75 -5.51 -7.88
C VAL A 206 8.37 -4.05 -8.14
N GLN A 207 9.33 -3.14 -8.05
CA GLN A 207 9.09 -1.73 -8.33
C GLN A 207 8.73 -1.53 -9.80
N VAL A 208 7.65 -0.81 -10.06
CA VAL A 208 7.15 -0.48 -11.40
C VAL A 208 6.70 0.97 -11.55
N ALA A 209 6.83 1.79 -10.50
CA ALA A 209 6.54 3.22 -10.55
C ALA A 209 7.39 3.99 -9.53
N ASN A 210 7.24 5.31 -9.55
CA ASN A 210 8.07 6.21 -8.78
C ASN A 210 7.98 5.94 -7.28
N VAL A 211 9.14 5.93 -6.64
CA VAL A 211 9.29 6.10 -5.20
C VAL A 211 10.27 7.24 -4.97
N SER A 212 10.22 7.85 -3.78
CA SER A 212 11.20 8.85 -3.37
C SER A 212 12.21 8.19 -2.43
N VAL A 213 13.49 8.52 -2.59
CA VAL A 213 14.58 8.04 -1.72
C VAL A 213 15.45 9.21 -1.30
N HIS A 214 15.95 9.15 -0.08
CA HIS A 214 17.08 9.96 0.37
C HIS A 214 18.37 9.25 -0.05
N ARG A 215 19.30 10.02 -0.62
CA ARG A 215 20.61 9.52 -1.05
C ARG A 215 21.65 9.87 0.02
N ASP A 216 21.98 8.86 0.84
CA ASP A 216 22.91 8.96 1.97
C ASP A 216 24.36 9.04 1.45
N LEU A 217 24.77 10.25 1.08
CA LEU A 217 26.09 10.53 0.51
C LEU A 217 27.18 10.55 1.59
N ASN A 218 26.84 11.02 2.78
CA ASN A 218 27.78 11.19 3.89
C ASN A 218 27.92 9.92 4.75
N LYS A 219 27.09 8.90 4.50
CA LYS A 219 27.10 7.56 5.14
C LYS A 219 26.79 7.62 6.63
N ASP A 220 26.00 8.60 7.06
CA ASP A 220 25.64 8.77 8.46
C ASP A 220 24.39 7.97 8.87
N GLY A 221 23.73 7.34 7.89
CA GLY A 221 22.55 6.54 8.12
C GLY A 221 21.32 7.37 8.47
N LYS A 222 21.23 8.63 8.05
CA LYS A 222 20.11 9.52 8.35
C LYS A 222 19.56 10.15 7.08
N ARG A 223 18.24 10.39 7.05
CA ARG A 223 17.57 11.09 5.94
C ARG A 223 17.74 12.62 5.98
N THR A 224 18.22 13.18 7.09
CA THR A 224 18.23 14.63 7.33
C THR A 224 19.36 15.30 6.55
N GLY A 225 19.01 16.24 5.66
CA GLY A 225 20.00 16.95 4.83
C GLY A 225 20.37 16.23 3.54
N ASP A 226 19.96 14.97 3.38
CA ASP A 226 20.14 14.20 2.15
C ASP A 226 19.29 14.73 1.00
N LYS A 227 19.84 14.61 -0.22
CA LYS A 227 19.09 14.91 -1.44
C LYS A 227 18.01 13.86 -1.66
N ILE A 228 16.82 14.32 -2.02
CA ILE A 228 15.72 13.46 -2.46
C ILE A 228 15.86 13.18 -3.95
N ASP A 229 15.77 11.92 -4.31
CA ASP A 229 15.75 11.40 -5.68
C ASP A 229 14.45 10.62 -5.91
N VAL A 230 13.79 10.84 -7.05
CA VAL A 230 12.47 10.28 -7.37
C VAL A 230 12.55 9.55 -8.69
N GLY A 231 12.17 8.27 -8.69
CA GLY A 231 12.25 7.46 -9.91
C GLY A 231 11.62 6.08 -9.79
N SER A 232 11.32 5.48 -10.93
CA SER A 232 10.68 4.17 -11.06
C SER A 232 11.66 3.01 -11.30
N GLY A 233 12.93 3.32 -11.58
CA GLY A 233 13.95 2.36 -12.01
C GLY A 233 15.00 2.03 -10.95
N PHE A 234 14.73 2.29 -9.66
CA PHE A 234 15.70 2.04 -8.59
C PHE A 234 15.82 0.56 -8.21
N GLY A 235 14.85 -0.27 -8.57
CA GLY A 235 14.85 -1.69 -8.20
C GLY A 235 14.52 -1.93 -6.73
N ILE A 236 13.85 -0.99 -6.06
CA ILE A 236 13.42 -1.09 -4.65
C ILE A 236 12.25 -2.07 -4.57
N ASN A 237 12.58 -3.35 -4.52
CA ASN A 237 11.63 -4.44 -4.50
C ASN A 237 11.26 -4.79 -3.05
N GLN A 238 10.10 -5.44 -2.86
CA GLN A 238 9.77 -6.08 -1.59
C GLN A 238 10.02 -7.57 -1.69
N HIS A 239 11.10 -8.06 -1.06
CA HIS A 239 11.67 -9.38 -1.36
C HIS A 239 12.20 -10.11 -0.11
N SER A 240 12.70 -11.34 -0.30
CA SER A 240 13.30 -12.15 0.76
C SER A 240 14.74 -11.74 1.04
N GLY A 241 15.11 -11.72 2.32
CA GLY A 241 16.48 -11.58 2.81
C GLY A 241 17.23 -12.91 2.91
N PHE A 242 16.65 -14.01 2.42
CA PHE A 242 17.27 -15.34 2.39
C PHE A 242 17.80 -15.82 3.75
N ASN A 243 17.02 -15.57 4.82
CA ASN A 243 17.38 -15.96 6.18
C ASN A 243 18.65 -15.26 6.72
N ALA A 244 18.97 -14.06 6.22
CA ALA A 244 20.08 -13.24 6.70
C ALA A 244 20.04 -13.06 8.23
N ASP A 245 21.21 -13.00 8.86
CA ASP A 245 21.36 -12.72 10.30
C ASP A 245 20.54 -11.47 10.69
N PRO A 246 19.65 -11.54 11.71
CA PRO A 246 18.87 -10.38 12.13
C PRO A 246 19.74 -9.17 12.51
N ASN A 247 20.99 -9.39 12.93
CA ASN A 247 21.92 -8.31 13.30
C ASN A 247 22.78 -7.82 12.14
N ASN A 248 22.53 -8.30 10.91
CA ASN A 248 23.32 -7.91 9.74
C ASN A 248 22.50 -7.97 8.44
N ILE A 249 21.97 -6.83 8.01
CA ILE A 249 21.37 -6.69 6.67
C ILE A 249 22.42 -7.01 5.59
N GLY A 250 23.62 -6.45 5.72
CA GLY A 250 24.75 -6.72 4.84
C GLY A 250 24.40 -6.44 3.38
N ARG A 251 24.31 -7.51 2.57
CA ARG A 251 24.01 -7.45 1.13
C ARG A 251 22.54 -7.74 0.79
N ALA A 252 21.69 -7.93 1.81
CA ALA A 252 20.29 -8.28 1.58
C ALA A 252 19.49 -7.11 1.01
N SER A 253 19.86 -5.86 1.30
CA SER A 253 19.14 -4.66 0.85
C SER A 253 20.08 -3.54 0.43
N ALA A 254 19.92 -3.02 -0.79
CA ALA A 254 20.51 -1.76 -1.25
C ALA A 254 19.57 -0.56 -1.06
N GLY A 255 18.51 -0.72 -0.24
CA GLY A 255 17.37 0.20 -0.11
C GLY A 255 16.02 -0.44 -0.46
N CYS A 256 15.98 -1.78 -0.63
CA CYS A 256 14.77 -2.57 -0.80
C CYS A 256 13.98 -2.71 0.50
N LEU A 257 12.73 -3.16 0.41
CA LEU A 257 11.92 -3.53 1.57
C LEU A 257 12.05 -5.05 1.78
N VAL A 258 12.79 -5.48 2.79
CA VAL A 258 13.25 -6.88 2.86
C VAL A 258 12.72 -7.57 4.10
N SER A 259 12.03 -8.68 3.89
CA SER A 259 11.72 -9.63 4.97
C SER A 259 12.96 -10.40 5.37
N ARG A 260 13.27 -10.53 6.65
CA ARG A 260 14.49 -11.25 7.08
C ARG A 260 14.51 -12.70 6.60
N SER A 261 13.41 -13.42 6.80
CA SER A 261 13.31 -14.85 6.46
C SER A 261 12.61 -15.09 5.13
N THR A 262 13.00 -16.18 4.44
CA THR A 262 12.33 -16.65 3.22
C THR A 262 10.93 -17.15 3.50
N LYS A 263 10.72 -17.86 4.61
CA LYS A 263 9.42 -18.40 4.99
C LYS A 263 8.38 -17.28 5.15
N ASP A 264 8.76 -16.21 5.85
CA ASP A 264 7.89 -15.04 6.03
C ASP A 264 7.69 -14.31 4.69
N HIS A 265 8.68 -14.29 3.82
CA HIS A 265 8.51 -13.72 2.48
C HIS A 265 7.50 -14.52 1.63
N GLU A 266 7.57 -15.84 1.64
CA GLU A 266 6.63 -16.71 0.93
C GLU A 266 5.21 -16.58 1.48
N GLN A 267 5.06 -16.51 2.80
CA GLN A 267 3.76 -16.25 3.44
C GLN A 267 3.19 -14.88 3.05
N PHE A 268 4.03 -13.86 2.98
CA PHE A 268 3.63 -12.55 2.49
C PHE A 268 3.14 -12.59 1.04
N MET A 269 3.87 -13.25 0.14
CA MET A 269 3.44 -13.36 -1.26
C MET A 269 2.13 -14.14 -1.39
N LYS A 270 1.96 -15.23 -0.63
CA LYS A 270 0.67 -15.96 -0.57
C LYS A 270 -0.47 -15.05 -0.14
N LEU A 271 -0.25 -14.21 0.89
CA LEU A 271 -1.27 -13.27 1.36
C LEU A 271 -1.56 -12.17 0.32
N VAL A 272 -0.53 -11.56 -0.27
CA VAL A 272 -0.66 -10.55 -1.34
C VAL A 272 -1.51 -11.06 -2.50
N GLU A 273 -1.34 -12.33 -2.88
CA GLU A 273 -2.10 -12.94 -3.98
C GLU A 273 -3.56 -13.23 -3.64
N THR A 274 -3.97 -13.15 -2.37
CA THR A 274 -5.38 -13.19 -1.98
C THR A 274 -6.08 -11.85 -2.15
N ASP A 275 -5.34 -10.73 -2.32
CA ASP A 275 -5.94 -9.42 -2.51
C ASP A 275 -6.84 -9.43 -3.75
N ARG A 276 -8.10 -9.07 -3.56
CA ARG A 276 -9.12 -9.21 -4.61
C ARG A 276 -8.87 -8.30 -5.81
N ARG A 277 -8.17 -7.17 -5.63
CA ARG A 277 -7.75 -6.31 -6.75
C ARG A 277 -6.79 -7.04 -7.68
N PHE A 278 -5.98 -7.93 -7.13
CA PHE A 278 -5.09 -8.79 -7.89
C PHE A 278 -5.79 -10.05 -8.41
N SER A 279 -6.44 -10.82 -7.52
CA SER A 279 -6.98 -12.15 -7.83
C SER A 279 -8.26 -12.11 -8.67
N GLU A 280 -9.14 -11.12 -8.48
CA GLU A 280 -10.41 -11.03 -9.20
C GLU A 280 -10.40 -9.97 -10.30
N ALA A 281 -9.68 -8.86 -10.13
CA ALA A 281 -9.73 -7.75 -11.09
C ALA A 281 -8.56 -7.73 -12.09
N SER A 282 -7.31 -7.74 -11.63
CA SER A 282 -6.16 -7.67 -12.53
C SER A 282 -4.88 -8.20 -11.89
N GLN A 283 -4.27 -9.21 -12.52
CA GLN A 283 -2.91 -9.68 -12.16
C GLN A 283 -1.83 -8.60 -12.39
N GLY A 284 -2.15 -7.51 -13.10
CA GLY A 284 -1.31 -6.32 -13.25
C GLY A 284 -1.56 -5.25 -12.19
N TYR A 285 -2.35 -5.53 -11.15
CA TYR A 285 -2.65 -4.57 -10.10
C TYR A 285 -1.38 -4.05 -9.43
N LYS A 286 -1.32 -2.73 -9.28
CA LYS A 286 -0.18 -2.05 -8.65
C LYS A 286 -0.50 -1.81 -7.18
N PHE A 287 0.19 -2.53 -6.31
CA PHE A 287 0.03 -2.47 -4.87
C PHE A 287 0.53 -1.15 -4.29
N ILE A 288 -0.15 -0.74 -3.22
CA ILE A 288 0.22 0.38 -2.36
C ILE A 288 0.99 -0.16 -1.16
N SER A 289 2.07 0.51 -0.79
CA SER A 289 2.72 0.29 0.51
C SER A 289 3.02 1.62 1.18
N THR A 290 2.85 1.61 2.50
CA THR A 290 3.06 2.78 3.36
C THR A 290 4.29 2.52 4.22
N ILE A 291 5.23 3.46 4.25
CA ILE A 291 6.46 3.37 5.03
C ILE A 291 6.45 4.51 6.03
N ILE A 292 6.52 4.19 7.32
CA ILE A 292 6.43 5.14 8.43
C ILE A 292 7.53 4.89 9.46
N ALA A 293 7.91 5.92 10.20
CA ALA A 293 8.83 5.81 11.33
C ALA A 293 8.08 5.38 12.59
N GLY A 294 8.60 4.40 13.32
CA GLY A 294 8.00 3.88 14.55
C GLY A 294 8.00 4.88 15.70
N ASP A 295 9.01 5.74 15.77
CA ASP A 295 9.10 6.82 16.75
C ASP A 295 8.05 7.92 16.50
N ASP A 296 7.86 8.36 15.25
CA ASP A 296 6.83 9.33 14.89
C ASP A 296 5.42 8.74 15.08
N LEU A 297 5.23 7.44 14.77
CA LEU A 297 3.98 6.73 15.10
C LEU A 297 3.67 6.81 16.59
N LYS A 298 4.66 6.50 17.47
CA LYS A 298 4.48 6.61 18.92
C LYS A 298 4.23 8.05 19.36
N ASN A 299 4.97 9.02 18.83
CA ASN A 299 4.85 10.42 19.26
C ASN A 299 3.50 11.05 18.87
N LYS A 300 2.90 10.62 17.76
CA LYS A 300 1.63 11.17 17.27
C LYS A 300 0.38 10.45 17.78
N ILE A 301 0.45 9.14 17.99
CA ILE A 301 -0.71 8.28 18.26
C ILE A 301 -0.55 7.42 19.54
N GLY A 302 0.63 7.40 20.15
CA GLY A 302 0.98 6.56 21.30
C GLY A 302 0.12 6.77 22.53
#